data_AF-A0A2N3V4L4-F1
#
_entry.id   AF-A0A2N3V4L4-F1
#
_cell.length_a   1.000
_cell.length_b   1.000
_cell.length_c   1.000
_cell.angle_alpha   90.00
_cell.angle_beta   90.00
_cell.angle_gamma   90.00
#
_symmetry.space_group_name_H-M   'P 1'
#
loop_
_entity.id
_entity.type
_entity.pdbx_description
1 polymer ?
#
loop_
_entity_poly.entity_id
_entity_poly.type
_entity_poly.pdbx_seq_one_letter_code
_entity_poly.pdbx_strand_id
1 'polypeptide(L)'
;MTKQDDSARLAHEFLRARSKASGDQFENFYRSRNLDMDERYWTAAQRAEFKQEAGELTADWKVKQEELLAKLRAEYPGGEWTRD
;
A
#
# COMPACT_ATOMS: atom_id res chain seq x y z
N MET A 1 17.36 21.29 6.17
CA MET A 1 16.39 20.18 6.10
C MET A 1 15.95 19.89 7.52
N THR A 2 14.67 20.08 7.83
CA THR A 2 14.15 19.93 9.19
C THR A 2 13.63 18.50 9.40
N LYS A 3 13.55 18.06 10.66
CA LYS A 3 13.01 16.74 11.03
C LYS A 3 11.55 16.52 10.55
N GLN A 4 10.80 17.61 10.37
CA GLN A 4 9.45 17.60 9.83
C GLN A 4 9.45 17.35 8.31
N ASP A 5 10.46 17.85 7.58
CA ASP A 5 10.61 17.58 6.15
C ASP A 5 10.96 16.11 5.87
N ASP A 6 11.76 15.49 6.75
CA ASP A 6 12.19 14.09 6.60
C ASP A 6 11.04 13.09 6.80
N SER A 7 10.19 13.34 7.80
CA SER A 7 9.02 12.49 8.07
C SER A 7 7.94 12.62 7.00
N ALA A 8 7.70 13.83 6.48
CA ALA A 8 6.84 14.05 5.32
C ALA A 8 7.37 13.31 4.07
N ARG A 9 8.68 13.37 3.81
CA ARG A 9 9.32 12.64 2.71
C ARG A 9 9.13 11.13 2.85
N LEU A 10 9.36 10.57 4.03
CA LEU A 10 9.18 9.13 4.28
C LEU A 10 7.72 8.69 4.09
N ALA A 11 6.75 9.51 4.52
CA ALA A 11 5.33 9.24 4.27
C ALA A 11 5.01 9.24 2.77
N HIS A 12 5.54 10.21 2.01
CA HIS A 12 5.37 10.25 0.55
C HIS A 12 6.00 9.06 -0.15
N GLU A 13 7.22 8.67 0.23
CA GLU A 13 7.90 7.50 -0.31
C GLU A 13 7.13 6.20 -0.02
N PHE A 14 6.57 6.07 1.19
CA PHE A 14 5.72 4.95 1.57
C PHE A 14 4.45 4.89 0.71
N LEU A 15 3.72 6.00 0.56
CA LEU A 15 2.51 6.05 -0.26
C LEU A 15 2.80 5.72 -1.73
N ARG A 16 3.91 6.24 -2.26
CA ARG A 16 4.36 5.94 -3.63
C ARG A 16 4.66 4.45 -3.80
N ALA A 17 5.38 3.85 -2.86
CA ALA A 17 5.73 2.43 -2.92
C ALA A 17 4.48 1.53 -2.81
N ARG A 18 3.55 1.87 -1.91
CA ARG A 18 2.27 1.17 -1.77
C ARG A 18 1.43 1.26 -3.05
N SER A 19 1.28 2.47 -3.60
CA SER A 19 0.55 2.69 -4.85
C SER A 19 1.14 1.90 -6.00
N LYS A 20 2.48 1.88 -6.12
CA LYS A 20 3.17 1.06 -7.12
C LYS A 20 2.87 -0.43 -6.93
N ALA A 21 2.99 -0.95 -5.71
CA ALA A 21 2.75 -2.36 -5.45
C ALA A 21 1.31 -2.79 -5.77
N SER A 22 0.31 -1.95 -5.47
CA SER A 22 -1.08 -2.21 -5.86
C SER A 22 -1.26 -2.21 -7.38
N GLY A 23 -0.62 -1.26 -8.09
CA GLY A 23 -0.64 -1.24 -9.55
C GLY A 23 0.03 -2.47 -10.17
N ASP A 24 1.22 -2.83 -9.68
CA ASP A 24 1.96 -4.01 -10.14
C ASP A 24 1.17 -5.30 -9.86
N GLN A 25 0.49 -5.42 -8.72
CA GLN A 25 -0.36 -6.58 -8.40
C GLN A 25 -1.57 -6.68 -9.32
N PHE A 26 -2.27 -5.57 -9.57
CA PHE A 26 -3.35 -5.52 -10.55
C PHE A 26 -2.89 -5.94 -11.94
N GLU A 27 -1.77 -5.38 -12.40
CA GLU A 27 -1.21 -5.70 -13.70
C GLU A 27 -0.83 -7.17 -13.83
N ASN A 28 -0.13 -7.71 -12.83
CA ASN A 28 0.25 -9.11 -12.82
C ASN A 28 -0.96 -10.03 -12.77
N PHE A 29 -2.00 -9.67 -12.03
CA PHE A 29 -3.23 -10.48 -11.92
C PHE A 29 -3.92 -10.64 -13.27
N TYR A 30 -4.26 -9.52 -13.94
CA TYR A 30 -5.01 -9.62 -15.20
C TYR A 30 -4.15 -10.23 -16.31
N ARG A 31 -2.85 -9.91 -16.38
CA ARG A 31 -1.96 -10.46 -17.40
C ARG A 31 -1.76 -11.97 -17.25
N SER A 32 -1.49 -12.44 -16.03
CA SER A 32 -1.22 -13.87 -15.77
C SER A 32 -2.42 -14.76 -16.05
N ARG A 33 -3.63 -14.21 -15.97
CA ARG A 33 -4.90 -14.91 -16.21
C ARG A 33 -5.52 -14.59 -17.58
N ASN A 34 -4.81 -13.83 -18.42
CA ASN A 34 -5.25 -13.38 -19.74
C ASN A 34 -6.65 -12.72 -19.70
N LEU A 35 -6.85 -11.83 -18.73
CA LEU A 35 -8.09 -11.09 -18.52
C LEU A 35 -8.03 -9.72 -19.19
N ASP A 36 -9.20 -9.12 -19.43
CA ASP A 36 -9.30 -7.71 -19.81
C ASP A 36 -8.74 -6.82 -18.68
N MET A 37 -8.18 -5.67 -19.04
CA MET A 37 -7.70 -4.71 -18.04
C MET A 37 -8.86 -4.07 -17.25
N ASP A 38 -10.08 -4.06 -17.78
CA ASP A 38 -11.25 -3.54 -17.09
C ASP A 38 -11.96 -4.64 -16.30
N GLU A 39 -11.94 -4.51 -14.97
CA GLU A 39 -12.58 -5.43 -14.01
C GLU A 39 -14.08 -5.65 -14.33
N ARG A 40 -14.73 -4.71 -15.03
CA ARG A 40 -16.15 -4.85 -15.40
C ARG A 40 -16.43 -6.09 -16.25
N TYR A 41 -15.46 -6.55 -17.03
CA TYR A 41 -15.58 -7.77 -17.85
C TYR A 41 -15.21 -9.05 -17.09
N TRP A 42 -14.73 -8.94 -15.85
CA TRP A 42 -14.36 -10.11 -15.06
C TRP A 42 -15.60 -10.78 -14.47
N THR A 43 -15.57 -12.11 -14.45
CA THR A 43 -16.53 -12.93 -13.73
C THR A 43 -16.46 -12.67 -12.22
N ALA A 44 -17.52 -13.04 -11.50
CA ALA A 44 -17.54 -12.93 -10.04
C ALA A 44 -16.40 -13.72 -9.37
N ALA A 45 -16.02 -14.87 -9.93
CA ALA A 45 -14.92 -15.70 -9.41
C ALA A 45 -13.56 -15.00 -9.54
N GLN A 46 -13.26 -14.43 -10.71
CA GLN A 46 -12.02 -13.68 -10.95
C GLN A 46 -11.91 -12.45 -10.03
N ARG A 47 -13.01 -11.73 -9.83
CA ARG A 47 -13.05 -10.60 -8.90
C ARG A 47 -12.84 -11.03 -7.45
N ALA A 48 -13.39 -12.17 -7.05
CA ALA A 48 -13.21 -12.71 -5.71
C ALA A 48 -11.75 -13.10 -5.46
N GLU A 49 -11.11 -13.77 -6.43
CA GLU A 49 -9.70 -14.13 -6.38
C GLU A 49 -8.80 -12.89 -6.29
N PHE A 50 -9.04 -11.88 -7.15
CA PHE A 50 -8.31 -10.62 -7.09
C PHE A 50 -8.45 -9.94 -5.72
N LYS A 51 -9.67 -9.89 -5.17
CA LYS A 51 -9.93 -9.30 -3.85
C LYS A 51 -9.22 -10.04 -2.72
N GLN A 52 -9.10 -11.36 -2.83
CA GLN A 52 -8.35 -12.15 -1.86
C GLN A 52 -6.86 -11.78 -1.88
N GLU A 53 -6.22 -11.82 -3.06
CA GLU A 53 -4.81 -11.45 -3.21
C GLU A 53 -4.54 -9.98 -2.82
N ALA A 54 -5.43 -9.07 -3.24
CA ALA A 54 -5.35 -7.65 -2.87
C ALA A 54 -5.55 -7.44 -1.35
N GLY A 55 -6.33 -8.30 -0.71
CA GLY A 55 -6.53 -8.31 0.74
C GLY A 55 -5.25 -8.68 1.49
N GLU A 56 -4.54 -9.71 1.02
CA GLU A 56 -3.23 -10.12 1.56
C GLU A 56 -2.20 -8.99 1.42
N LEU A 57 -2.10 -8.40 0.22
CA LEU A 57 -1.23 -7.25 -0.02
C LEU A 57 -1.57 -6.07 0.90
N THR A 58 -2.86 -5.79 1.11
CA THR A 58 -3.31 -4.72 2.00
C THR A 58 -2.91 -4.98 3.46
N ALA A 59 -3.02 -6.23 3.92
CA ALA A 59 -2.59 -6.61 5.27
C ALA A 59 -1.08 -6.40 5.46
N ASP A 60 -0.27 -6.81 4.49
CA ASP A 60 1.19 -6.60 4.52
C ASP A 60 1.56 -5.11 4.60
N TRP A 61 0.90 -4.28 3.80
CA TRP A 61 1.15 -2.83 3.83
C TRP A 61 0.68 -2.17 5.12
N LYS A 62 -0.35 -2.71 5.79
CA LYS A 62 -0.76 -2.23 7.11
C LYS A 62 0.32 -2.49 8.15
N VAL A 63 0.94 -3.68 8.14
CA VAL A 63 2.07 -4.00 9.03
C VAL A 63 3.25 -3.05 8.78
N LYS A 64 3.63 -2.86 7.50
CA LYS A 64 4.71 -1.91 7.14
C LYS A 64 4.41 -0.47 7.56
N GLN A 65 3.15 -0.05 7.50
CA GLN A 65 2.73 1.27 7.97
C GLN A 65 2.91 1.40 9.49
N GLU A 66 2.50 0.40 10.25
CA GLU A 66 2.66 0.38 11.72
C GLU A 66 4.15 0.39 12.12
N GLU A 67 5.00 -0.37 11.42
CA GLU A 67 6.45 -0.35 11.62
C GLU A 67 7.07 1.01 11.31
N LEU A 68 6.65 1.66 10.21
CA LEU A 68 7.13 2.99 9.86
C LEU A 68 6.72 4.01 10.94
N LEU A 69 5.47 3.98 11.41
CA LEU A 69 4.99 4.84 12.48
C LEU A 69 5.73 4.59 13.79
N ALA A 70 6.04 3.33 14.12
CA ALA A 70 6.82 2.99 15.30
C ALA A 70 8.25 3.56 15.22
N LYS A 71 8.90 3.45 14.07
CA LYS A 71 10.24 4.04 13.81
C LYS A 71 10.20 5.55 13.93
N LEU A 72 9.23 6.20 13.29
CA LEU A 72 9.07 7.66 13.38
C LEU A 72 8.82 8.12 14.83
N ARG A 73 8.01 7.41 15.61
CA ARG A 73 7.80 7.75 17.03
C ARG A 73 9.08 7.60 17.87
N ALA A 74 9.90 6.58 17.60
CA ALA A 74 11.15 6.35 18.31
C ALA A 74 12.23 7.39 17.94
N GLU A 75 12.29 7.79 16.67
CA GLU A 75 13.28 8.73 16.14
C GLU A 75 12.88 10.21 16.39
N TYR A 76 11.58 10.47 16.53
CA TYR A 76 10.99 11.79 16.76
C TYR A 76 10.08 11.83 18.00
N PRO A 77 10.61 11.59 19.22
CA PRO A 77 9.82 11.69 20.44
C PRO A 77 9.42 13.16 20.68
N GLY A 78 8.16 13.50 20.42
CA GLY A 78 7.60 14.85 20.59
C GLY A 78 6.78 15.39 19.41
N GLY A 79 6.75 14.70 18.26
CA GLY A 79 5.82 15.03 17.17
C GLY A 79 4.44 14.43 17.43
N GLU A 80 3.39 15.25 17.42
CA GLU A 80 1.99 14.78 17.40
C GLU A 80 1.74 14.02 16.09
N TRP A 81 2.01 12.71 16.10
CA TRP A 81 1.59 11.79 15.05
C TRP A 81 0.23 11.22 15.44
N THR A 82 -0.78 12.10 15.49
CA THR A 82 -2.17 11.69 15.68
C THR A 82 -2.62 10.88 14.48
N ARG A 83 -3.10 9.67 14.78
CA ARG A 83 -3.80 8.78 13.86
C ARG A 83 -5.16 9.43 13.60
N ASP A 84 -5.35 10.03 12.44
CA ASP A 84 -6.68 10.34 11.91
C ASP A 84 -7.31 9.05 11.36
#